data_AF-B2TRM9-F1
#
_entry.id   AF-B2TRM9-F1
#
_cell.length_a   1.000
_cell.length_b   1.000
_cell.length_c   1.000
_cell.angle_alpha   90.00
_cell.angle_beta   90.00
_cell.angle_gamma   90.00
#
_symmetry.space_group_name_H-M   'P 1'
#
loop_
_entity.id
_entity.type
_entity.pdbx_description
1 polymer ?
#
loop_
_entity_poly.entity_id
_entity_poly.type
_entity_poly.pdbx_seq_one_letter_code
_entity_poly.pdbx_strand_id
1 'polypeptide(L)'
;MRKQYNDNYSRIPNRLFYMKNEDEEREEEIEYIKKGTIMEVVEDNKVILILHELYLGSDFRFKCYRTIDSLLKDIGYKLDKDNRKAIKNILLKLREMGYINFEGTETSIKSTTLLRIDVKNLKDNTKNNFVELAQCEIDKIMSLECDQRTKMGMLKFYLYIKARVYKREKTNDDTYLDRNSNAKAEATWQSFYFIHKWTNIKEEQASKYVDMLVELDMITVYKGKYKFKEKNNDLWKDLSSIYVINDLQASVEDIKEEIKLCVKQYIYILNRKGCIVTPI
;
A
#
# COMPACT_ATOMS: atom_id res chain seq x y z
N MET A 1 -5.55 -18.29 17.19
CA MET A 1 -4.09 -18.10 17.01
C MET A 1 -3.85 -17.65 15.58
N ARG A 2 -3.48 -16.37 15.34
CA ARG A 2 -2.92 -15.98 14.04
C ARG A 2 -1.65 -16.80 13.83
N LYS A 3 -1.41 -17.31 12.62
CA LYS A 3 -0.10 -17.88 12.28
C LYS A 3 0.94 -16.77 12.44
N GLN A 4 1.61 -16.76 13.59
CA GLN A 4 2.80 -15.97 13.81
C GLN A 4 3.90 -16.65 13.00
N TYR A 5 3.91 -16.39 11.69
CA TYR A 5 5.13 -16.60 10.95
C TYR A 5 6.13 -15.59 11.52
N ASN A 6 7.28 -16.08 11.99
CA ASN A 6 8.49 -15.27 12.17
C ASN A 6 8.96 -14.80 10.79
N ASP A 7 8.12 -14.00 10.13
CA ASP A 7 8.38 -13.52 8.80
C ASP A 7 9.00 -12.13 8.89
N ASN A 8 10.03 -11.90 8.10
CA ASN A 8 10.66 -10.59 8.03
C ASN A 8 9.64 -9.62 7.43
N TYR A 9 9.38 -8.51 8.11
CA TYR A 9 8.47 -7.48 7.59
C TYR A 9 9.09 -6.10 7.67
N SER A 10 8.74 -5.26 6.72
CA SER A 10 9.09 -3.84 6.73
C SER A 10 7.87 -2.97 7.02
N ARG A 11 8.13 -1.80 7.59
CA ARG A 11 7.14 -0.72 7.63
C ARG A 11 7.44 0.23 6.48
N ILE A 12 6.48 0.37 5.57
CA ILE A 12 6.55 1.26 4.43
C ILE A 12 5.68 2.48 4.72
N PRO A 13 6.20 3.72 4.62
CA PRO A 13 5.41 4.91 4.96
C PRO A 13 4.24 5.07 3.98
N ASN A 14 3.06 5.45 4.48
CA ASN A 14 1.89 5.68 3.62
C ASN A 14 2.09 6.88 2.66
N ARG A 15 3.04 7.77 2.97
CA ARG A 15 3.60 8.79 2.06
C ARG A 15 4.15 8.22 0.75
N LEU A 16 4.32 6.90 0.65
CA LEU A 16 4.52 6.21 -0.62
C LEU A 16 3.43 6.58 -1.64
N PHE A 17 2.17 6.61 -1.21
CA PHE A 17 1.02 6.82 -2.08
C PHE A 17 0.30 8.15 -1.86
N TYR A 18 0.22 8.64 -0.62
CA TYR A 18 -0.57 9.82 -0.29
C TYR A 18 -0.04 10.53 0.95
N MET A 19 -0.23 11.85 1.01
CA MET A 19 0.06 12.67 2.20
C MET A 19 -1.21 13.36 2.68
N LYS A 20 -1.30 13.65 3.97
CA LYS A 20 -2.38 14.54 4.49
C LYS A 20 -2.11 15.95 3.97
N ASN A 21 -3.17 16.65 3.57
CA ASN A 21 -3.11 18.07 3.30
C ASN A 21 -2.89 18.80 4.65
N GLU A 22 -1.78 19.51 4.81
CA GLU A 22 -1.45 20.22 6.06
C GLU A 22 -2.13 21.59 6.14
N ASP A 23 -2.73 22.07 5.04
CA ASP A 23 -3.35 23.40 4.92
C ASP A 23 -4.82 23.48 5.38
N GLU A 24 -5.44 22.39 5.84
CA GLU A 24 -6.85 22.38 6.27
C GLU A 24 -6.99 22.03 7.76
N GLU A 25 -7.14 23.05 8.61
CA GLU A 25 -7.41 22.96 10.06
C GLU A 25 -8.81 22.41 10.42
N ARG A 26 -9.51 21.72 9.51
CA ARG A 26 -10.85 21.18 9.78
C ARG A 26 -10.77 19.67 10.02
N GLU A 27 -10.92 19.29 11.29
CA GLU A 27 -10.84 17.91 11.81
C GLU A 27 -11.80 16.90 11.13
N GLU A 28 -12.75 17.34 10.31
CA GLU A 28 -13.85 16.51 9.83
C GLU A 28 -13.62 15.84 8.45
N GLU A 29 -12.75 16.36 7.58
CA GLU A 29 -12.41 15.72 6.30
C GLU A 29 -10.91 15.87 6.00
N ILE A 30 -10.10 14.87 6.36
CA ILE A 30 -8.68 14.83 5.95
C ILE A 30 -8.63 14.70 4.43
N GLU A 31 -8.32 15.80 3.75
CA GLU A 31 -7.99 15.76 2.33
C GLU A 31 -6.59 15.17 2.16
N TYR A 32 -6.45 14.25 1.20
CA TYR A 32 -5.18 13.65 0.86
C TYR A 32 -4.67 14.24 -0.46
N ILE A 33 -3.37 14.53 -0.54
CA ILE A 33 -2.71 15.00 -1.75
C ILE A 33 -1.70 13.98 -2.29
N LYS A 34 -1.61 13.90 -3.62
CA LYS A 34 -0.62 13.07 -4.33
C LYS A 34 0.72 13.79 -4.49
N LYS A 35 0.67 15.12 -4.53
CA LYS A 35 1.85 15.97 -4.75
C LYS A 35 2.91 15.71 -3.68
N GLY A 36 4.14 15.44 -4.09
CA GLY A 36 5.27 15.19 -3.19
C GLY A 36 5.33 13.78 -2.59
N THR A 37 4.45 12.87 -2.99
CA THR A 37 4.52 11.46 -2.56
C THR A 37 5.73 10.75 -3.18
N ILE A 38 6.21 9.68 -2.53
CA ILE A 38 7.41 8.96 -3.01
C ILE A 38 7.16 8.39 -4.42
N MET A 39 5.98 7.82 -4.69
CA MET A 39 5.68 7.28 -6.02
C MET A 39 5.64 8.35 -7.11
N GLU A 40 5.20 9.57 -6.80
CA GLU A 40 5.17 10.68 -7.76
C GLU A 40 6.57 11.25 -8.02
N VAL A 41 7.41 11.39 -6.99
CA VAL A 41 8.78 11.89 -7.17
C VAL A 41 9.66 10.84 -7.83
N VAL A 42 9.57 9.58 -7.40
CA VAL A 42 10.47 8.51 -7.84
C VAL A 42 10.11 7.96 -9.21
N GLU A 43 8.81 7.77 -9.48
CA GLU A 43 8.25 7.23 -10.74
C GLU A 43 8.76 5.83 -11.14
N ASP A 44 9.25 5.02 -10.20
CA ASP A 44 9.64 3.63 -10.44
C ASP A 44 9.10 2.71 -9.34
N ASN A 45 8.33 1.68 -9.72
CA ASN A 45 7.73 0.74 -8.77
C ASN A 45 8.79 -0.04 -7.94
N LYS A 46 10.04 -0.16 -8.41
CA LYS A 46 11.13 -0.81 -7.66
C LYS A 46 11.38 -0.15 -6.30
N VAL A 47 10.98 1.11 -6.12
CA VAL A 47 11.07 1.81 -4.83
C VAL A 47 10.44 1.02 -3.69
N ILE A 48 9.37 0.25 -3.94
CA ILE A 48 8.71 -0.56 -2.91
C ILE A 48 9.68 -1.59 -2.32
N LEU A 49 10.34 -2.36 -3.18
CA LEU A 49 11.29 -3.39 -2.74
C LEU A 49 12.57 -2.77 -2.17
N ILE A 50 13.03 -1.65 -2.72
CA ILE A 50 14.19 -0.92 -2.16
C ILE A 50 13.89 -0.44 -0.74
N LEU A 51 12.71 0.14 -0.49
CA LEU A 51 12.32 0.56 0.85
C LEU A 51 12.23 -0.64 1.81
N HIS A 52 11.73 -1.78 1.33
CA HIS A 52 11.69 -3.03 2.10
C HIS A 52 13.11 -3.49 2.49
N GLU A 53 14.02 -3.61 1.52
CA GLU A 53 15.40 -4.04 1.74
C GLU A 53 16.20 -3.08 2.63
N LEU A 54 16.03 -1.77 2.45
CA LEU A 54 16.69 -0.77 3.30
C LEU A 54 16.18 -0.83 4.74
N TYR A 55 14.89 -1.12 4.94
CA TYR A 55 14.29 -1.27 6.25
C TYR A 55 14.80 -2.53 6.97
N LEU A 56 14.77 -3.69 6.30
CA LEU A 56 15.21 -4.97 6.85
C LEU A 56 16.72 -5.04 7.03
N GLY A 57 17.48 -4.55 6.06
CA GLY A 57 18.95 -4.58 6.05
C GLY A 57 19.61 -3.55 6.97
N SER A 58 18.85 -2.85 7.80
CA SER A 58 19.36 -1.84 8.72
C SER A 58 19.73 -2.44 10.08
N ASP A 59 20.90 -2.05 10.59
CA ASP A 59 21.36 -2.46 11.91
C ASP A 59 20.65 -1.71 13.05
N PHE A 60 21.01 -2.03 14.30
CA PHE A 60 20.49 -1.37 15.50
C PHE A 60 20.83 0.13 15.59
N ARG A 61 21.75 0.63 14.76
CA ARG A 61 22.12 2.06 14.64
C ARG A 61 21.46 2.73 13.44
N PHE A 62 20.49 2.06 12.81
CA PHE A 62 19.80 2.53 11.60
C PHE A 62 20.73 2.76 10.41
N LYS A 63 21.81 1.97 10.30
CA LYS A 63 22.70 1.97 9.14
C LYS A 63 22.48 0.71 8.32
N CYS A 64 22.33 0.88 7.01
CA CYS A 64 22.28 -0.18 6.03
C CYS A 64 23.53 -0.12 5.15
N TYR A 65 24.21 -1.25 4.97
CA TYR A 65 25.43 -1.36 4.18
C TYR A 65 25.15 -2.19 2.94
N ARG A 66 25.14 -1.54 1.77
CA ARG A 66 24.77 -2.17 0.49
C ARG A 66 25.50 -1.52 -0.68
N THR A 67 25.74 -2.31 -1.72
CA THR A 67 26.06 -1.81 -3.08
C THR A 67 24.78 -1.79 -3.93
N ILE A 68 24.77 -1.04 -5.05
CA ILE A 68 23.65 -1.10 -6.00
C ILE A 68 23.47 -2.52 -6.55
N ASP A 69 24.58 -3.21 -6.85
CA ASP A 69 24.51 -4.58 -7.37
C ASP A 69 23.97 -5.57 -6.32
N SER A 70 24.25 -5.36 -5.02
CA SER A 70 23.62 -6.18 -3.96
C SER A 70 22.11 -5.92 -3.88
N LEU A 71 21.68 -4.66 -3.87
CA LEU A 71 20.26 -4.32 -3.84
C LEU A 71 19.52 -4.95 -5.02
N LEU A 72 20.07 -4.86 -6.24
CA LEU A 72 19.46 -5.46 -7.43
C LEU A 72 19.27 -6.98 -7.29
N LYS A 73 20.26 -7.68 -6.75
CA LYS A 73 20.16 -9.13 -6.51
C LYS A 73 19.06 -9.44 -5.50
N ASP A 74 19.05 -8.72 -4.38
CA ASP A 74 18.10 -8.93 -3.28
C ASP A 74 16.65 -8.71 -3.77
N ILE A 75 16.43 -7.69 -4.61
CA ILE A 75 15.10 -7.41 -5.19
C ILE A 75 14.77 -8.24 -6.46
N GLY A 76 15.63 -9.19 -6.86
CA GLY A 76 15.38 -10.13 -7.96
C GLY A 76 15.55 -9.57 -9.38
N TYR A 77 16.33 -8.50 -9.56
CA TYR A 77 16.58 -7.87 -10.86
C TYR A 77 17.94 -8.23 -11.45
N LYS A 78 18.02 -8.21 -12.79
CA LYS A 78 19.27 -8.44 -13.52
C LYS A 78 20.26 -7.29 -13.32
N LEU A 79 21.54 -7.65 -13.30
CA LEU A 79 22.66 -6.72 -13.17
C LEU A 79 23.02 -6.07 -14.51
N ASP A 80 22.11 -5.29 -15.07
CA ASP A 80 22.32 -4.52 -16.31
C ASP A 80 22.44 -3.00 -16.04
N LYS A 81 22.78 -2.25 -17.09
CA LYS A 81 23.04 -0.81 -17.00
C LYS A 81 21.79 -0.02 -16.61
N ASP A 82 20.64 -0.40 -17.14
CA ASP A 82 19.38 0.33 -16.96
C ASP A 82 18.84 0.14 -15.54
N ASN A 83 18.88 -1.08 -15.04
CA ASN A 83 18.50 -1.40 -13.67
C ASN A 83 19.42 -0.71 -12.65
N ARG A 84 20.75 -0.70 -12.87
CA ARG A 84 21.68 0.04 -12.00
C ARG A 84 21.39 1.53 -11.97
N LYS A 85 21.10 2.13 -13.14
CA LYS A 85 20.72 3.54 -13.25
C LYS A 85 19.42 3.82 -12.50
N ALA A 86 18.42 2.93 -12.63
CA ALA A 86 17.15 3.05 -11.93
C ALA A 86 17.32 3.04 -10.40
N ILE A 87 18.03 2.05 -9.83
CA ILE A 87 18.27 1.98 -8.37
C ILE A 87 19.02 3.20 -7.88
N LYS A 88 20.07 3.61 -8.59
CA LYS A 88 20.82 4.83 -8.26
C LYS A 88 19.92 6.05 -8.19
N ASN A 89 19.07 6.25 -9.21
CA ASN A 89 18.13 7.37 -9.24
C ASN A 89 17.11 7.30 -8.10
N ILE A 90 16.63 6.10 -7.76
CA ILE A 90 15.71 5.92 -6.62
C ILE A 90 16.39 6.32 -5.31
N LEU A 91 17.62 5.86 -5.06
CA LEU A 91 18.38 6.21 -3.85
C LEU A 91 18.65 7.71 -3.75
N LEU A 92 19.01 8.36 -4.86
CA LEU A 92 19.23 9.81 -4.91
C LEU A 92 17.95 10.60 -4.60
N LYS A 93 16.82 10.23 -5.22
CA LYS A 93 15.53 10.87 -4.97
C LYS A 93 15.05 10.65 -3.52
N LEU A 94 15.21 9.44 -2.98
CA LEU A 94 14.88 9.17 -1.56
C LEU A 94 15.76 10.00 -0.60
N ARG A 95 17.01 10.27 -0.97
CA ARG A 95 17.91 11.16 -0.22
C ARG A 95 17.48 12.62 -0.31
N GLU A 96 17.15 13.11 -1.51
CA GLU A 96 16.64 14.47 -1.72
C GLU A 96 15.35 14.73 -0.94
N MET A 97 14.48 13.72 -0.87
CA MET A 97 13.26 13.75 -0.05
C MET A 97 13.53 13.61 1.46
N GLY A 98 14.78 13.37 1.89
CA GLY A 98 15.17 13.27 3.29
C GLY A 98 14.84 11.95 3.98
N TYR A 99 14.43 10.90 3.26
CA TYR A 99 14.13 9.58 3.85
C TYR A 99 15.40 8.82 4.23
N ILE A 100 16.46 8.97 3.45
CA ILE A 100 17.74 8.30 3.68
C ILE A 100 18.89 9.30 3.54
N ASN A 101 20.06 8.97 4.08
CA ASN A 101 21.27 9.77 3.87
C ASN A 101 22.48 8.87 3.63
N PHE A 102 23.39 9.27 2.74
CA PHE A 102 24.65 8.59 2.48
C PHE A 102 25.64 9.54 1.82
N GLU A 103 26.93 9.29 2.06
CA GLU A 103 28.03 10.06 1.47
C GLU A 103 28.19 9.76 -0.03
N GLY A 104 28.59 10.77 -0.79
CA GLY A 104 28.83 10.68 -2.23
C GLY A 104 27.91 11.57 -3.06
N THR A 105 28.45 12.13 -4.14
CA THR A 105 27.70 12.83 -5.19
C THR A 105 27.11 11.84 -6.19
N GLU A 106 26.17 12.30 -7.02
CA GLU A 106 25.62 11.50 -8.13
C GLU A 106 26.74 10.88 -8.98
N THR A 107 27.78 11.63 -9.33
CA THR A 107 28.88 11.13 -10.17
C THR A 107 29.78 10.11 -9.45
N SER A 108 29.86 10.15 -8.12
CA SER A 108 30.74 9.27 -7.33
C SER A 108 30.16 7.87 -7.05
N ILE A 109 28.84 7.71 -7.12
CA ILE A 109 28.17 6.44 -6.81
C ILE A 109 28.27 5.50 -8.01
N LYS A 110 29.19 4.53 -7.92
CA LYS A 110 29.33 3.41 -8.85
C LYS A 110 28.53 2.20 -8.34
N SER A 111 28.24 1.25 -9.22
CA SER A 111 27.38 0.11 -8.87
C SER A 111 27.98 -0.81 -7.81
N THR A 112 29.31 -0.86 -7.72
CA THR A 112 30.08 -1.66 -6.77
C THR A 112 30.53 -0.89 -5.53
N THR A 113 30.30 0.42 -5.47
CA THR A 113 30.64 1.23 -4.29
C THR A 113 29.78 0.78 -3.11
N LEU A 114 30.41 0.41 -2.00
CA LEU A 114 29.71 0.11 -0.76
C LEU A 114 29.17 1.41 -0.16
N LEU A 115 27.85 1.54 -0.10
CA LEU A 115 27.16 2.67 0.48
C LEU A 115 26.84 2.37 1.95
N ARG A 116 27.13 3.35 2.81
CA ARG A 116 26.64 3.40 4.19
C ARG A 116 25.42 4.30 4.23
N ILE A 117 24.24 3.69 4.20
CA ILE A 117 22.95 4.39 4.12
C ILE A 117 22.37 4.52 5.53
N ASP A 118 22.23 5.76 6.00
CA ASP A 118 21.42 6.09 7.17
C ASP A 118 19.94 6.02 6.81
N VAL A 119 19.19 5.19 7.54
CA VAL A 119 17.74 5.00 7.35
C VAL A 119 16.93 5.46 8.56
N LYS A 120 17.52 6.24 9.48
CA LYS A 120 16.83 6.74 10.68
C LYS A 120 15.56 7.50 10.31
N ASN A 121 15.65 8.43 9.37
CA ASN A 121 14.50 9.21 8.91
C ASN A 121 13.42 8.33 8.27
N LEU A 122 13.81 7.31 7.50
CA LEU A 122 12.87 6.32 6.96
C LEU A 122 12.10 5.62 8.10
N LYS A 123 12.80 5.15 9.15
CA LYS A 123 12.14 4.52 10.30
C LYS A 123 11.27 5.50 11.09
N ASP A 124 11.72 6.73 11.30
CA ASP A 124 10.95 7.77 11.98
C ASP A 124 9.65 8.10 11.23
N ASN A 125 9.69 8.17 9.89
CA ASN A 125 8.50 8.36 9.04
C ASN A 125 7.52 7.18 9.07
N THR A 126 7.89 6.05 9.68
CA THR A 126 7.04 4.85 9.81
C THR A 126 6.51 4.63 11.22
N LYS A 127 6.61 5.63 12.12
CA LYS A 127 6.11 5.50 13.49
C LYS A 127 4.58 5.55 13.57
N ASN A 128 3.97 6.50 12.87
CA ASN A 128 2.54 6.81 13.04
C ASN A 128 1.68 6.47 11.81
N ASN A 129 2.26 6.37 10.61
CA ASN A 129 1.47 6.19 9.39
C ASN A 129 2.20 5.31 8.37
N PHE A 130 1.93 4.01 8.41
CA PHE A 130 2.62 3.01 7.60
C PHE A 130 1.73 1.82 7.24
N VAL A 131 2.17 1.12 6.21
CA VAL A 131 1.69 -0.20 5.83
C VAL A 131 2.81 -1.22 6.08
N GLU A 132 2.46 -2.35 6.67
CA GLU A 132 3.42 -3.45 6.85
C GLU A 132 3.46 -4.26 5.56
N LEU A 133 4.64 -4.66 5.14
CA LEU A 133 4.87 -5.54 4.00
C LEU A 133 5.75 -6.69 4.46
N ALA A 134 5.19 -7.89 4.48
CA ALA A 134 5.89 -9.11 4.89
C ALA A 134 6.60 -9.76 3.69
N GLN A 135 7.72 -10.43 3.94
CA GLN A 135 8.49 -11.10 2.89
C GLN A 135 7.65 -12.18 2.20
N CYS A 136 6.84 -12.94 2.93
CA CYS A 136 5.96 -13.95 2.32
C CYS A 136 4.94 -13.35 1.34
N GLU A 137 4.48 -12.12 1.55
CA GLU A 137 3.57 -11.42 0.64
C GLU A 137 4.30 -11.05 -0.67
N ILE A 138 5.57 -10.63 -0.55
CA ILE A 138 6.44 -10.39 -1.71
C ILE A 138 6.67 -11.71 -2.45
N ASP A 139 7.05 -12.77 -1.74
CA ASP A 139 7.38 -14.06 -2.32
C ASP A 139 6.18 -14.66 -3.09
N LYS A 140 4.96 -14.61 -2.53
CA LYS A 140 3.72 -15.02 -3.21
C LYS A 140 3.54 -14.34 -4.57
N ILE A 141 3.82 -13.03 -4.63
CA ILE A 141 3.70 -12.24 -5.87
C ILE A 141 4.85 -12.54 -6.83
N MET A 142 6.07 -12.64 -6.30
CA MET A 142 7.28 -12.81 -7.10
C MET A 142 7.42 -14.23 -7.67
N SER A 143 6.78 -15.23 -7.07
CA SER A 143 6.77 -16.61 -7.56
C SER A 143 5.87 -16.83 -8.78
N LEU A 144 4.99 -15.89 -9.13
CA LEU A 144 4.11 -16.03 -10.28
C LEU A 144 4.88 -16.19 -11.60
N GLU A 145 4.35 -16.99 -12.52
CA GLU A 145 4.93 -17.16 -13.86
C GLU A 145 4.47 -16.05 -14.81
N CYS A 146 4.80 -14.80 -14.48
CA CYS A 146 4.53 -13.64 -15.34
C CYS A 146 5.71 -12.67 -15.38
N ASP A 147 5.63 -11.67 -16.24
CA ASP A 147 6.71 -10.69 -16.40
C ASP A 147 6.88 -9.80 -15.15
N GLN A 148 8.11 -9.33 -14.92
CA GLN A 148 8.46 -8.54 -13.73
C GLN A 148 7.68 -7.24 -13.61
N ARG A 149 7.27 -6.63 -14.74
CA ARG A 149 6.48 -5.39 -14.72
C ARG A 149 5.07 -5.66 -14.21
N THR A 150 4.45 -6.77 -14.61
CA THR A 150 3.18 -7.25 -14.07
C THR A 150 3.29 -7.50 -12.56
N LYS A 151 4.31 -8.24 -12.11
CA LYS A 151 4.55 -8.50 -10.67
C LYS A 151 4.67 -7.22 -9.85
N MET A 152 5.49 -6.26 -10.30
CA MET A 152 5.65 -4.98 -9.61
C MET A 152 4.40 -4.10 -9.64
N GLY A 153 3.65 -4.14 -10.75
CA GLY A 153 2.36 -3.44 -10.83
C GLY A 153 1.35 -4.01 -9.84
N MET A 154 1.31 -5.33 -9.71
CA MET A 154 0.46 -6.03 -8.75
C MET A 154 0.87 -5.78 -7.31
N LEU A 155 2.17 -5.81 -6.99
CA LEU A 155 2.69 -5.46 -5.66
C LEU A 155 2.33 -4.01 -5.29
N LYS A 156 2.47 -3.07 -6.23
CA LYS A 156 2.04 -1.68 -6.03
C LYS A 156 0.54 -1.58 -5.76
N PHE A 157 -0.28 -2.28 -6.54
CA PHE A 157 -1.73 -2.31 -6.35
C PHE A 157 -2.10 -2.85 -4.97
N TYR A 158 -1.56 -4.02 -4.62
CA TYR A 158 -1.80 -4.68 -3.34
C TYR A 158 -1.43 -3.77 -2.16
N LEU A 159 -0.23 -3.19 -2.21
CA LEU A 159 0.26 -2.32 -1.14
C LEU A 159 -0.56 -1.02 -1.04
N TYR A 160 -1.04 -0.47 -2.16
CA TYR A 160 -1.97 0.66 -2.15
C TYR A 160 -3.28 0.31 -1.44
N ILE A 161 -3.92 -0.82 -1.80
CA ILE A 161 -5.15 -1.26 -1.13
C ILE A 161 -4.91 -1.49 0.36
N LYS A 162 -3.83 -2.19 0.71
CA LYS A 162 -3.45 -2.47 2.10
C LYS A 162 -3.18 -1.20 2.90
N ALA A 163 -2.61 -0.17 2.27
CA ALA A 163 -2.42 1.15 2.89
C ALA A 163 -3.72 1.93 3.09
N ARG A 164 -4.81 1.60 2.39
CA ARG A 164 -6.12 2.26 2.50
C ARG A 164 -7.07 1.55 3.47
N VAL A 165 -6.83 0.27 3.75
CA VAL A 165 -7.60 -0.49 4.74
C VAL A 165 -7.42 0.14 6.12
N TYR A 166 -8.54 0.43 6.77
CA TYR A 166 -8.55 0.86 8.16
C TYR A 166 -8.03 -0.29 9.04
N LYS A 167 -7.21 0.05 10.03
CA LYS A 167 -6.66 -0.90 10.99
C LYS A 167 -7.25 -0.57 12.35
N ARG A 168 -7.94 -1.50 12.99
CA ARG A 168 -8.42 -1.29 14.35
C ARG A 168 -7.24 -1.33 15.32
N GLU A 169 -7.25 -0.43 16.30
CA GLU A 169 -6.30 -0.52 17.41
C GLU A 169 -6.57 -1.82 18.18
N LYS A 170 -5.53 -2.62 18.39
CA LYS A 170 -5.64 -3.84 19.19
C LYS A 170 -5.59 -3.45 20.66
N THR A 171 -6.73 -3.45 21.34
CA THR A 171 -6.78 -3.39 22.79
C THR A 171 -6.46 -4.77 23.38
N ASN A 172 -5.80 -4.82 24.54
CA ASN A 172 -5.39 -6.07 25.21
C ASN A 172 -6.56 -7.00 25.59
N ASP A 173 -7.80 -6.50 25.59
CA ASP A 173 -8.98 -7.35 25.59
C ASP A 173 -9.28 -7.78 24.16
N ASP A 174 -8.86 -9.01 23.85
CA ASP A 174 -9.16 -9.78 22.63
C ASP A 174 -10.67 -10.14 22.52
N THR A 175 -11.56 -9.26 23.00
CA THR A 175 -12.98 -9.36 22.72
C THR A 175 -13.20 -8.88 21.29
N TYR A 176 -13.36 -9.86 20.40
CA TYR A 176 -13.98 -9.86 19.07
C TYR A 176 -15.36 -9.14 18.97
N LEU A 177 -15.75 -8.35 19.98
CA LEU A 177 -17.11 -7.91 20.24
C LEU A 177 -17.12 -6.50 20.81
N ASP A 178 -16.72 -5.52 20.00
CA ASP A 178 -17.55 -4.32 19.91
C ASP A 178 -17.90 -4.06 18.45
N ARG A 179 -18.50 -5.08 17.82
CA ARG A 179 -19.26 -4.95 16.56
C ARG A 179 -20.64 -4.32 16.81
N ASN A 180 -20.82 -3.58 17.91
CA ASN A 180 -21.94 -2.65 18.00
C ASN A 180 -21.80 -1.60 16.90
N SER A 181 -22.90 -0.94 16.57
CA SER A 181 -23.19 -0.17 15.35
C SER A 181 -22.18 0.91 14.92
N ASN A 182 -21.07 1.11 15.63
CA ASN A 182 -20.04 2.14 15.36
C ASN A 182 -18.65 1.57 15.04
N ALA A 183 -18.44 0.25 15.03
CA ALA A 183 -17.13 -0.36 14.75
C ALA A 183 -16.71 -0.18 13.28
N LYS A 184 -15.62 0.54 13.01
CA LYS A 184 -15.06 0.70 11.65
C LYS A 184 -14.56 -0.65 11.10
N ALA A 185 -14.96 -0.97 9.86
CA ALA A 185 -14.54 -2.21 9.21
C ALA A 185 -13.04 -2.17 8.86
N GLU A 186 -12.34 -3.30 8.99
CA GLU A 186 -10.97 -3.48 8.49
C GLU A 186 -10.96 -3.84 7.00
N ALA A 187 -11.60 -2.95 6.24
CA ALA A 187 -11.77 -3.01 4.81
C ALA A 187 -11.61 -1.62 4.20
N THR A 188 -11.59 -1.53 2.87
CA THR A 188 -11.65 -0.26 2.15
C THR A 188 -12.55 -0.38 0.94
N TRP A 189 -13.27 0.69 0.59
CA TRP A 189 -13.94 0.82 -0.70
C TRP A 189 -13.14 1.76 -1.60
N GLN A 190 -12.76 1.31 -2.80
CA GLN A 190 -11.98 2.11 -3.75
C GLN A 190 -12.45 1.83 -5.18
N SER A 191 -12.86 2.88 -5.90
CA SER A 191 -13.13 2.74 -7.33
C SER A 191 -11.82 2.65 -8.11
N PHE A 192 -11.87 2.04 -9.30
CA PHE A 192 -10.71 2.00 -10.20
C PHE A 192 -10.25 3.41 -10.62
N TYR A 193 -11.17 4.38 -10.70
CA TYR A 193 -10.82 5.79 -10.89
C TYR A 193 -9.88 6.31 -9.78
N PHE A 194 -10.20 6.06 -8.51
CA PHE A 194 -9.33 6.47 -7.40
C PHE A 194 -8.00 5.72 -7.44
N ILE A 195 -8.02 4.40 -7.65
CA ILE A 195 -6.78 3.62 -7.78
C ILE A 195 -5.89 4.19 -8.89
N HIS A 196 -6.46 4.51 -10.05
CA HIS A 196 -5.75 5.13 -11.15
C HIS A 196 -5.17 6.49 -10.77
N LYS A 197 -5.95 7.38 -10.16
CA LYS A 197 -5.50 8.69 -9.69
C LYS A 197 -4.23 8.60 -8.84
N TRP A 198 -4.19 7.66 -7.89
CA TRP A 198 -3.11 7.54 -6.92
C TRP A 198 -1.92 6.70 -7.40
N THR A 199 -2.16 5.67 -8.20
CA THR A 199 -1.13 4.67 -8.56
C THR A 199 -0.72 4.70 -10.03
N ASN A 200 -1.47 5.42 -10.88
CA ASN A 200 -1.40 5.38 -12.34
C ASN A 200 -1.61 3.98 -12.95
N ILE A 201 -2.28 3.08 -12.23
CA ILE A 201 -2.69 1.76 -12.74
C ILE A 201 -4.00 1.94 -13.50
N LYS A 202 -4.06 1.46 -14.75
CA LYS A 202 -5.28 1.53 -15.56
C LYS A 202 -6.32 0.53 -15.06
N GLU A 203 -7.59 0.78 -15.35
CA GLU A 203 -8.71 -0.07 -14.96
C GLU A 203 -8.55 -1.54 -15.39
N GLU A 204 -8.19 -1.79 -16.65
CA GLU A 204 -7.94 -3.15 -17.16
C GLU A 204 -6.84 -3.88 -16.37
N GLN A 205 -5.77 -3.16 -16.01
CA GLN A 205 -4.67 -3.70 -15.22
C GLN A 205 -5.11 -3.94 -13.77
N ALA A 206 -5.87 -3.02 -13.19
CA ALA A 206 -6.43 -3.14 -11.85
C ALA A 206 -7.36 -4.37 -11.75
N SER A 207 -8.24 -4.59 -12.74
CA SER A 207 -9.09 -5.78 -12.79
C SER A 207 -8.25 -7.06 -12.84
N LYS A 208 -7.25 -7.12 -13.73
CA LYS A 208 -6.33 -8.27 -13.80
C LYS A 208 -5.61 -8.52 -12.48
N TYR A 209 -5.11 -7.46 -11.83
CA TYR A 209 -4.45 -7.59 -10.53
C TYR A 209 -5.38 -8.05 -9.43
N VAL A 210 -6.65 -7.61 -9.44
CA VAL A 210 -7.66 -8.11 -8.49
C VAL A 210 -7.84 -9.61 -8.65
N ASP A 211 -8.06 -10.09 -9.86
CA ASP A 211 -8.33 -11.51 -10.09
C ASP A 211 -7.13 -12.37 -9.65
N MET A 212 -5.91 -11.96 -10.00
CA MET A 212 -4.67 -12.64 -9.59
C MET A 212 -4.44 -12.62 -8.06
N LEU A 213 -4.74 -11.51 -7.38
CA LEU A 213 -4.56 -11.42 -5.92
C LEU A 213 -5.63 -12.20 -5.15
N VAL A 214 -6.83 -12.38 -5.72
CA VAL A 214 -7.87 -13.26 -5.18
C VAL A 214 -7.43 -14.72 -5.33
N GLU A 215 -6.88 -15.11 -6.49
CA GLU A 215 -6.34 -16.46 -6.71
C GLU A 215 -5.19 -16.80 -5.74
N LEU A 216 -4.38 -15.80 -5.38
CA LEU A 216 -3.31 -15.94 -4.38
C LEU A 216 -3.79 -15.89 -2.92
N ASP A 217 -5.10 -15.80 -2.68
CA ASP A 217 -5.71 -15.65 -1.35
C ASP A 217 -5.14 -14.46 -0.56
N MET A 218 -4.72 -13.39 -1.24
CA MET A 218 -4.17 -12.19 -0.61
C MET A 218 -5.24 -11.16 -0.29
N ILE A 219 -6.30 -11.11 -1.12
CA ILE A 219 -7.44 -10.21 -0.94
C ILE A 219 -8.76 -10.93 -1.19
N THR A 220 -9.82 -10.41 -0.57
CA THR A 220 -11.20 -10.73 -0.92
C THR A 220 -11.88 -9.47 -1.43
N VAL A 221 -12.62 -9.58 -2.55
CA VAL A 221 -13.31 -8.45 -3.17
C VAL A 221 -14.81 -8.68 -3.21
N TYR A 222 -15.56 -7.74 -2.66
CA TYR A 222 -17.00 -7.63 -2.86
C TYR A 222 -17.28 -6.60 -3.96
N LYS A 223 -17.73 -7.10 -5.12
CA LYS A 223 -18.25 -6.28 -6.23
C LYS A 223 -19.75 -6.08 -5.98
N GLY A 224 -20.15 -4.85 -5.63
CA GLY A 224 -21.43 -4.57 -4.98
C GLY A 224 -22.68 -4.93 -5.78
N LYS A 225 -23.77 -5.25 -5.07
CA LYS A 225 -25.14 -5.35 -5.60
C LYS A 225 -25.96 -4.09 -5.29
N TYR A 226 -25.33 -2.93 -5.28
CA TYR A 226 -26.00 -1.67 -4.93
C TYR A 226 -25.61 -0.60 -5.93
N LYS A 227 -26.58 0.24 -6.26
CA LYS A 227 -26.37 1.50 -6.98
C LYS A 227 -26.76 2.66 -6.10
N PHE A 228 -26.16 3.82 -6.35
CA PHE A 228 -26.56 5.07 -5.73
C PHE A 228 -26.75 6.17 -6.77
N LYS A 229 -27.60 7.13 -6.45
CA LYS A 229 -27.73 8.38 -7.21
C LYS A 229 -27.66 9.58 -6.26
N GLU A 230 -27.03 10.65 -6.69
CA GLU A 230 -27.01 11.91 -5.95
C GLU A 230 -28.38 12.61 -6.11
N LYS A 231 -28.85 13.35 -5.10
CA LYS A 231 -30.21 13.93 -5.10
C LYS A 231 -30.55 14.78 -6.35
N ASN A 232 -29.53 15.40 -6.95
CA ASN A 232 -29.67 16.27 -8.12
C ASN A 232 -29.09 15.63 -9.41
N ASN A 233 -28.85 14.32 -9.41
CA ASN A 233 -28.31 13.59 -10.55
C ASN A 233 -29.15 12.33 -10.78
N ASP A 234 -29.76 12.22 -11.96
CA ASP A 234 -30.60 11.07 -12.30
C ASP A 234 -29.81 9.82 -12.71
N LEU A 235 -28.49 9.92 -12.86
CA LEU A 235 -27.63 8.79 -13.21
C LEU A 235 -27.32 7.93 -11.98
N TRP A 236 -27.73 6.66 -12.05
CA TRP A 236 -27.33 5.62 -11.11
C TRP A 236 -25.87 5.22 -11.34
N LYS A 237 -25.08 5.21 -10.27
CA LYS A 237 -23.68 4.78 -10.24
C LYS A 237 -23.56 3.50 -9.41
N ASP A 238 -22.71 2.58 -9.84
CA ASP A 238 -22.40 1.39 -9.05
C ASP A 238 -21.64 1.76 -7.77
N LEU A 239 -21.91 1.02 -6.71
CA LEU A 239 -21.15 1.11 -5.48
C LEU A 239 -19.71 0.61 -5.73
N SER A 240 -18.70 1.34 -5.23
CA SER A 240 -17.29 0.96 -5.40
C SER A 240 -17.01 -0.43 -4.82
N SER A 241 -16.14 -1.20 -5.46
CA SER A 241 -15.64 -2.46 -4.92
C SER A 241 -15.08 -2.30 -3.51
N ILE A 242 -15.38 -3.26 -2.65
CA ILE A 242 -14.85 -3.35 -1.28
C ILE A 242 -13.75 -4.41 -1.27
N TYR A 243 -12.62 -4.07 -0.68
CA TYR A 243 -11.44 -4.91 -0.57
C TYR A 243 -11.16 -5.20 0.92
N VAL A 244 -10.90 -6.47 1.20
CA VAL A 244 -10.41 -6.97 2.49
C VAL A 244 -9.07 -7.64 2.26
N ILE A 245 -8.11 -7.41 3.15
CA ILE A 245 -6.81 -8.11 3.13
C ILE A 245 -6.95 -9.37 3.97
N ASN A 246 -6.77 -10.54 3.35
CA ASN A 246 -7.08 -11.81 4.01
C ASN A 246 -6.16 -12.08 5.21
N ASP A 247 -4.88 -11.72 5.11
CA ASP A 247 -3.90 -11.88 6.20
C ASP A 247 -4.22 -11.05 7.46
N LEU A 248 -5.16 -10.09 7.39
CA LEU A 248 -5.63 -9.35 8.57
C LEU A 248 -6.74 -10.09 9.34
N GLN A 249 -7.39 -11.07 8.70
CA GLN A 249 -8.56 -11.77 9.21
C GLN A 249 -8.20 -13.15 9.75
N ALA A 250 -8.93 -13.63 10.77
CA ALA A 250 -8.66 -14.93 11.35
C ALA A 250 -9.44 -16.07 10.67
N SER A 251 -10.54 -15.75 9.97
CA SER A 251 -11.42 -16.72 9.34
C SER A 251 -12.15 -16.14 8.12
N VAL A 252 -12.74 -17.03 7.31
CA VAL A 252 -13.61 -16.66 6.18
C VAL A 252 -14.88 -15.96 6.68
N GLU A 253 -15.39 -16.36 7.84
CA GLU A 253 -16.52 -15.72 8.53
C GLU A 253 -16.19 -14.27 8.88
N ASP A 254 -15.00 -14.00 9.42
CA ASP A 254 -14.55 -12.63 9.71
C ASP A 254 -14.51 -11.78 8.44
N ILE A 255 -13.97 -12.31 7.34
CA ILE A 255 -13.95 -11.60 6.04
C ILE A 255 -15.37 -11.20 5.61
N LYS A 256 -16.34 -12.13 5.70
CA LYS A 256 -17.75 -11.85 5.34
C LYS A 256 -18.34 -10.77 6.22
N GLU A 257 -18.02 -10.76 7.51
CA GLU A 257 -18.50 -9.77 8.45
C GLU A 257 -17.89 -8.40 8.22
N GLU A 258 -16.58 -8.32 7.93
CA GLU A 258 -15.92 -7.07 7.56
C GLU A 258 -16.50 -6.47 6.27
N ILE A 259 -16.80 -7.30 5.27
CA ILE A 259 -17.51 -6.86 4.06
C ILE A 259 -18.88 -6.29 4.44
N LYS A 260 -19.67 -6.99 5.25
CA LYS A 260 -21.01 -6.56 5.67
C LYS A 260 -20.97 -5.22 6.42
N LEU A 261 -20.00 -5.04 7.32
CA LEU A 261 -19.81 -3.80 8.07
C LEU A 261 -19.40 -2.66 7.13
N CYS A 262 -18.45 -2.90 6.23
CA CYS A 262 -17.98 -1.91 5.26
C CYS A 262 -19.09 -1.46 4.30
N VAL A 263 -19.94 -2.38 3.82
CA VAL A 263 -21.11 -2.03 2.99
C VAL A 263 -22.05 -1.11 3.77
N LYS A 264 -22.40 -1.46 5.01
CA LYS A 264 -23.29 -0.63 5.85
C LYS A 264 -22.72 0.77 6.06
N GLN A 265 -21.42 0.88 6.33
CA GLN A 265 -20.74 2.16 6.52
C GLN A 265 -20.73 3.01 5.26
N TYR A 266 -20.44 2.40 4.11
CA TYR A 266 -20.42 3.13 2.86
C TYR A 266 -21.82 3.64 2.49
N ILE A 267 -22.86 2.82 2.66
CA ILE A 267 -24.26 3.25 2.47
C ILE A 267 -24.61 4.40 3.41
N TYR A 268 -24.23 4.31 4.69
CA TYR A 268 -24.46 5.38 5.66
C TYR A 268 -23.81 6.70 5.25
N ILE A 269 -22.54 6.67 4.81
CA ILE A 269 -21.81 7.84 4.33
C ILE A 269 -22.50 8.45 3.10
N LEU A 270 -22.90 7.62 2.13
CA LEU A 270 -23.61 8.07 0.92
C LEU A 270 -24.94 8.75 1.27
N ASN A 271 -25.73 8.14 2.17
CA ASN A 271 -26.98 8.72 2.64
C ASN A 271 -26.77 10.07 3.34
N ARG A 272 -25.73 10.22 4.16
CA ARG A 272 -25.36 11.52 4.76
C ARG A 272 -24.99 12.58 3.72
N LYS A 273 -24.44 12.17 2.58
CA LYS A 273 -24.16 13.04 1.42
C LYS A 273 -25.41 13.29 0.55
N GLY A 274 -26.59 12.89 1.01
CA GLY A 274 -27.85 13.07 0.29
C GLY A 274 -28.01 12.14 -0.92
N CYS A 275 -27.22 11.06 -1.01
CA CYS A 275 -27.41 10.05 -2.04
C CYS A 275 -28.55 9.10 -1.66
N ILE A 276 -29.26 8.61 -2.66
CA ILE A 276 -30.23 7.51 -2.51
C ILE A 276 -29.54 6.23 -2.95
N VAL A 277 -29.52 5.21 -2.09
CA VAL A 277 -28.89 3.92 -2.35
C VAL A 277 -29.94 2.82 -2.48
N THR A 278 -29.83 2.00 -3.52
CA THR A 278 -30.80 0.94 -3.83
C THR A 278 -30.07 -0.36 -4.18
N PRO A 279 -30.52 -1.52 -3.67
CA PRO A 279 -30.01 -2.81 -4.12
C PRO A 279 -30.36 -3.08 -5.60
N ILE A 280 -29.49 -3.83 -6.28
CA ILE A 280 -29.66 -4.35 -7.64
C ILE A 280 -30.33 -5.73 -7.56
#